data_AF-A0A382P2J4-F1
#
_entry.id   AF-A0A382P2J4-F1
#
_cell.length_a   1.000
_cell.length_b   1.000
_cell.length_c   1.000
_cell.angle_alpha   90.00
_cell.angle_beta   90.00
_cell.angle_gamma   90.00
#
_symmetry.space_group_name_H-M   'P 1'
#
loop_
_entity.id
_entity.type
_entity.pdbx_description
1 polymer ?
#
loop_
_entity_poly.entity_id
_entity_poly.type
_entity_poly.pdbx_seq_one_letter_code
_entity_poly.pdbx_strand_id
1 'polypeptide(L)'
;TLNSIAPFFKGVCGFAERQEVINIQLFEENYIKYINHCKTTNWLQEEKYKFNFAYWVFKNLDIETHSDEEILRLAIESQEQKYIEDSNETGVNFIKSELQFNDQFITLKDISYLRALISQSFKDSQPSLEKNLTHPKISVWASCLNPSEYFPYASSDLQAGLSYITSLEGDYPKTGFKAFQHAQLLMHGLKDYLLGREEIVELYENHLSRELTKVDWSWIVQDFTFFISKIIAMETTQEDYTIDDATSDLFLSKEEFRDYLDLLNSEKNIILQGPPGVGKTYIAKKLAHCLLNSRGNDRIEMIQFHQSYSYEDFIQGFRPDGEGGFKLEKGIFYKLCEKARSDSGTKYVLIIDEINRGNL
;
A
#
# COMPACT_ATOMS: atom_id res chain seq x y z
N THR A 1 15.84 13.29 -18.76
CA THR A 1 15.10 12.95 -19.99
C THR A 1 15.02 11.45 -20.14
N LEU A 2 13.79 10.93 -20.26
CA LEU A 2 13.45 9.52 -20.50
C LEU A 2 14.36 8.80 -21.52
N ASN A 3 14.81 9.52 -22.56
CA ASN A 3 15.74 8.98 -23.58
C ASN A 3 17.10 8.53 -23.02
N SER A 4 17.56 9.08 -21.89
CA SER A 4 18.79 8.64 -21.20
C SER A 4 18.56 7.44 -20.27
N ILE A 5 17.31 7.21 -19.86
CA ILE A 5 16.92 6.21 -18.87
C ILE A 5 16.73 4.85 -19.56
N ALA A 6 16.10 4.82 -20.75
CA ALA A 6 15.83 3.57 -21.48
C ALA A 6 17.08 2.74 -21.86
N PRO A 7 18.19 3.31 -22.38
CA PRO A 7 19.41 2.53 -22.64
C PRO A 7 20.07 2.00 -21.36
N PHE A 8 19.93 2.73 -20.25
CA PHE A 8 20.52 2.34 -18.97
C PHE A 8 19.80 1.14 -18.34
N PHE A 9 18.46 1.06 -18.45
CA PHE A 9 17.69 -0.13 -18.05
C PHE A 9 18.20 -1.41 -18.73
N LYS A 10 18.46 -1.35 -20.05
CA LYS A 10 18.99 -2.49 -20.83
C LYS A 10 20.35 -2.97 -20.32
N GLY A 11 21.21 -2.06 -19.88
CA GLY A 11 22.56 -2.38 -19.38
C GLY A 11 22.60 -2.90 -17.95
N VAL A 12 21.83 -2.30 -17.03
CA VAL A 12 21.94 -2.57 -15.58
C VAL A 12 20.99 -3.66 -15.09
N CYS A 13 19.80 -3.75 -15.68
CA CYS A 13 18.78 -4.71 -15.25
C CYS A 13 18.83 -6.04 -16.03
N GLY A 14 19.67 -6.17 -17.06
CA GLY A 14 19.84 -7.43 -17.81
C GLY A 14 18.66 -7.77 -18.72
N PHE A 15 17.78 -6.81 -19.01
CA PHE A 15 16.63 -6.99 -19.86
C PHE A 15 17.00 -6.86 -21.34
N ALA A 16 16.74 -7.93 -22.10
CA ALA A 16 16.84 -7.91 -23.55
C ALA A 16 15.76 -6.98 -24.14
N GLU A 17 16.20 -6.02 -24.95
CA GLU A 17 15.46 -5.28 -25.99
C GLU A 17 14.17 -4.51 -25.65
N ARG A 18 13.56 -4.65 -24.47
CA ARG A 18 12.34 -3.90 -24.12
C ARG A 18 12.64 -2.42 -23.95
N GLN A 19 11.83 -1.56 -24.56
CA GLN A 19 11.77 -0.15 -24.22
C GLN A 19 10.80 -0.01 -23.04
N GLU A 20 11.37 0.08 -21.83
CA GLU A 20 10.62 0.45 -20.63
C GLU A 20 10.23 1.91 -20.75
N VAL A 21 8.99 2.15 -21.16
CA VAL A 21 8.44 3.49 -21.39
C VAL A 21 7.15 3.58 -20.60
N ILE A 22 6.99 4.70 -19.89
CA ILE A 22 5.73 5.06 -19.25
C ILE A 22 4.66 5.07 -20.36
N ASN A 23 3.62 4.25 -20.19
CA ASN A 23 2.49 4.26 -21.09
C ASN A 23 1.73 5.57 -20.85
N ILE A 24 1.93 6.54 -21.74
CA ILE A 24 1.40 7.91 -21.57
C ILE A 24 -0.12 7.88 -21.42
N GLN A 25 -0.83 7.04 -22.18
CA GLN A 25 -2.27 6.95 -22.07
C GLN A 25 -2.71 6.49 -20.68
N LEU A 26 -2.14 5.38 -20.19
CA LEU A 26 -2.45 4.88 -18.84
C LEU A 26 -2.01 5.88 -17.78
N PHE A 27 -0.87 6.55 -17.96
CA PHE A 27 -0.44 7.61 -17.05
C PHE A 27 -1.48 8.72 -16.96
N GLU A 28 -1.97 9.26 -18.08
CA GLU A 28 -2.97 10.35 -18.07
C GLU A 28 -4.29 9.90 -17.44
N GLU A 29 -4.75 8.67 -17.72
CA GLU A 29 -5.94 8.09 -17.10
C GLU A 29 -5.80 8.01 -15.57
N ASN A 30 -4.67 7.53 -15.07
CA ASN A 30 -4.41 7.42 -13.63
C ASN A 30 -4.10 8.77 -12.97
N TYR A 31 -3.52 9.71 -13.71
CA TYR A 31 -3.33 11.09 -13.26
C TYR A 31 -4.68 11.75 -12.95
N ILE A 32 -5.66 11.62 -13.85
CA ILE A 32 -7.01 12.16 -13.63
C ILE A 32 -7.66 11.49 -12.39
N LYS A 33 -7.56 10.16 -12.28
CA LYS A 33 -8.07 9.43 -11.10
C LYS A 33 -7.40 9.92 -9.82
N TYR A 34 -6.09 10.12 -9.83
CA TYR A 34 -5.31 10.60 -8.70
C TYR A 34 -5.75 11.99 -8.25
N ILE A 35 -5.82 12.96 -9.16
CA ILE A 35 -6.28 14.31 -8.85
C ILE A 35 -7.69 14.29 -8.26
N ASN A 36 -8.60 13.51 -8.86
CA ASN A 36 -9.95 13.37 -8.34
C ASN A 36 -9.97 12.73 -6.95
N HIS A 37 -9.16 11.69 -6.72
CA HIS A 37 -9.04 11.03 -5.41
C HIS A 37 -8.56 12.02 -4.35
N CYS A 38 -7.46 12.74 -4.61
CA CYS A 38 -6.94 13.75 -3.68
C CYS A 38 -7.94 14.88 -3.38
N LYS A 39 -8.81 15.24 -4.34
CA LYS A 39 -9.84 16.29 -4.16
C LYS A 39 -11.09 15.79 -3.42
N THR A 40 -11.38 14.49 -3.44
CA THR A 40 -12.65 13.93 -2.95
C THR A 40 -12.52 13.08 -1.69
N THR A 41 -11.29 12.72 -1.29
CA THR A 41 -11.01 11.92 -0.10
C THR A 41 -10.07 12.66 0.85
N ASN A 42 -9.81 12.07 2.02
CA ASN A 42 -8.84 12.59 2.98
C ASN A 42 -7.38 12.21 2.66
N TRP A 43 -7.11 11.64 1.47
CA TRP A 43 -5.80 11.10 1.08
C TRP A 43 -4.63 12.03 1.44
N LEU A 44 -4.67 13.29 1.02
CA LEU A 44 -3.58 14.22 1.30
C LEU A 44 -3.45 14.54 2.79
N GLN A 45 -4.57 14.64 3.53
CA GLN A 45 -4.51 14.89 4.97
C GLN A 45 -3.87 13.72 5.71
N GLU A 46 -4.20 12.49 5.33
CA GLU A 46 -3.59 11.28 5.86
C GLU A 46 -2.10 11.19 5.52
N GLU A 47 -1.68 11.74 4.38
CA GLU A 47 -0.30 11.69 3.90
C GLU A 47 0.53 12.96 4.22
N LYS A 48 -0.07 14.01 4.80
CA LYS A 48 0.59 15.30 5.08
C LYS A 48 1.86 15.17 5.91
N TYR A 49 1.82 14.24 6.85
CA TYR A 49 2.91 13.93 7.76
C TYR A 49 4.22 13.75 6.96
N LYS A 50 4.27 12.86 5.96
CA LYS A 50 5.53 12.53 5.27
C LYS A 50 6.20 13.72 4.59
N PHE A 51 5.41 14.65 4.07
CA PHE A 51 5.91 15.90 3.47
C PHE A 51 6.54 16.83 4.52
N ASN A 52 5.95 16.92 5.71
CA ASN A 52 6.51 17.70 6.81
C ASN A 52 7.83 17.12 7.29
N PHE A 53 7.89 15.79 7.46
CA PHE A 53 9.13 15.09 7.81
C PHE A 53 10.23 15.35 6.78
N ALA A 54 9.93 15.10 5.51
CA ALA A 54 10.89 15.24 4.43
C ALA A 54 11.42 16.67 4.31
N TYR A 55 10.53 17.66 4.45
CA TYR A 55 10.91 19.06 4.43
C TYR A 55 11.77 19.46 5.62
N TRP A 56 11.44 18.98 6.82
CA TRP A 56 12.25 19.26 8.01
C TRP A 56 13.66 18.69 7.84
N VAL A 57 13.79 17.44 7.39
CA VAL A 57 15.09 16.82 7.13
C VAL A 57 15.85 17.62 6.08
N PHE A 58 15.23 17.90 4.94
CA PHE A 58 15.83 18.70 3.86
C PHE A 58 16.31 20.08 4.31
N LYS A 59 15.63 20.72 5.28
CA LYS A 59 15.98 22.05 5.79
C LYS A 59 17.08 22.04 6.85
N ASN A 60 17.17 20.98 7.63
CA ASN A 60 18.04 20.93 8.82
C ASN A 60 19.26 20.02 8.65
N LEU A 61 19.27 19.14 7.64
CA LEU A 61 20.37 18.22 7.38
C LEU A 61 21.05 18.55 6.05
N ASP A 62 22.37 18.71 6.11
CA ASP A 62 23.25 18.83 4.96
C ASP A 62 24.30 17.73 5.02
N ILE A 63 24.24 16.80 4.07
CA ILE A 63 25.15 15.66 4.02
C ILE A 63 26.57 16.07 3.64
N GLU A 64 26.78 17.22 2.98
CA GLU A 64 28.12 17.66 2.59
C GLU A 64 28.85 18.28 3.78
N THR A 65 28.14 19.08 4.59
CA THR A 65 28.75 19.92 5.63
C THR A 65 28.68 19.34 7.04
N HIS A 66 27.64 18.58 7.40
CA HIS A 66 27.53 17.97 8.72
C HIS A 66 28.39 16.70 8.84
N SER A 67 28.94 16.48 10.03
CA SER A 67 29.57 15.20 10.41
C SER A 67 28.53 14.07 10.53
N ASP A 68 28.98 12.82 10.45
CA ASP A 68 28.09 11.66 10.55
C ASP A 68 27.38 11.61 11.91
N GLU A 69 28.03 12.05 13.00
CA GLU A 69 27.44 12.17 14.34
C GLU A 69 26.38 13.27 14.42
N GLU A 70 26.61 14.42 13.78
CA GLU A 70 25.62 15.50 13.68
C GLU A 70 24.41 15.08 12.87
N ILE A 71 24.63 14.38 11.75
CA ILE A 71 23.56 13.82 10.92
C ILE A 71 22.73 12.84 11.75
N LEU A 72 23.37 11.94 12.50
CA LEU A 72 22.66 11.00 13.35
C LEU A 72 21.81 11.73 14.41
N ARG A 73 22.37 12.73 15.09
CA ARG A 73 21.65 13.53 16.09
C ARG A 73 20.43 14.23 15.47
N LEU A 74 20.60 14.91 14.35
CA LEU A 74 19.52 15.62 13.65
C LEU A 74 18.49 14.65 13.07
N ALA A 75 18.91 13.47 12.62
CA ALA A 75 18.00 12.42 12.19
C ALA A 75 17.13 11.92 13.36
N ILE A 76 17.69 11.77 14.56
CA ILE A 76 16.92 11.46 15.78
C ILE A 76 15.96 12.62 16.10
N GLU A 77 16.46 13.85 16.10
CA GLU A 77 15.67 15.07 16.39
C GLU A 77 14.50 15.27 15.42
N SER A 78 14.66 14.91 14.15
CA SER A 78 13.59 14.95 13.13
C SER A 78 12.36 14.12 13.52
N GLN A 79 12.53 13.20 14.46
CA GLN A 79 11.47 12.32 14.96
C GLN A 79 10.89 12.80 16.28
N GLU A 80 11.60 13.65 17.01
CA GLU A 80 11.21 14.15 18.32
C GLU A 80 10.50 15.51 18.23
N GLN A 81 10.83 16.33 17.22
CA GLN A 81 10.25 17.65 17.04
C GLN A 81 9.01 17.62 16.12
N LYS A 82 7.81 17.59 16.75
CA LYS A 82 6.49 17.79 16.14
C LYS A 82 6.10 16.80 15.03
N TYR A 83 5.99 15.54 15.40
CA TYR A 83 5.35 14.54 14.54
C TYR A 83 4.39 13.66 15.31
N ILE A 84 3.29 14.27 15.77
CA ILE A 84 1.96 13.75 16.10
C ILE A 84 1.16 14.99 16.54
N GLU A 85 0.41 15.61 15.63
CA GLU A 85 -0.84 16.27 16.03
C GLU A 85 -1.91 15.32 15.46
N ASP A 86 -2.42 14.44 16.32
CA ASP A 86 -3.48 13.44 16.04
C ASP A 86 -3.17 12.30 15.05
N SER A 87 -1.90 11.94 14.83
CA SER A 87 -1.51 10.70 14.13
C SER A 87 -1.65 9.48 15.06
N ASN A 88 -2.41 8.46 14.64
CA ASN A 88 -2.37 7.12 15.25
C ASN A 88 -1.10 6.32 14.89
N GLU A 89 -0.22 6.88 14.05
CA GLU A 89 1.01 6.24 13.54
C GLU A 89 2.28 6.87 14.15
N THR A 90 3.24 6.01 14.54
CA THR A 90 4.39 6.33 15.41
C THR A 90 5.75 6.51 14.70
N GLY A 91 6.30 7.73 14.66
CA GLY A 91 7.72 8.05 14.32
C GLY A 91 8.16 7.60 12.93
N VAL A 92 9.44 7.23 12.71
CA VAL A 92 9.91 6.85 11.36
C VAL A 92 9.08 5.71 10.78
N ASN A 93 8.18 4.97 11.50
CA ASN A 93 7.06 4.17 10.90
C ASN A 93 6.31 4.99 9.87
N PHE A 94 6.56 4.89 8.58
CA PHE A 94 7.15 3.86 7.68
C PHE A 94 8.27 2.84 8.12
N ILE A 95 9.07 3.09 9.17
CA ILE A 95 10.14 2.38 9.89
C ILE A 95 10.34 2.84 11.37
N LYS A 96 9.54 2.35 12.31
CA LYS A 96 9.82 2.25 13.76
C LYS A 96 9.11 0.98 14.20
N SER A 97 9.62 -0.17 13.81
CA SER A 97 9.19 -1.42 14.41
C SER A 97 9.35 -1.34 15.93
N GLU A 98 8.33 -0.85 16.63
CA GLU A 98 8.11 -1.15 18.01
C GLU A 98 7.65 -2.60 17.99
N LEU A 99 8.64 -3.47 18.20
CA LEU A 99 8.48 -4.83 18.68
C LEU A 99 7.91 -5.87 17.71
N GLN A 100 7.67 -5.55 16.43
CA GLN A 100 7.30 -6.59 15.44
C GLN A 100 8.43 -7.04 14.50
N PHE A 101 9.47 -6.24 14.27
CA PHE A 101 10.65 -6.67 13.50
C PHE A 101 11.93 -6.04 14.07
N ASN A 102 13.05 -6.75 13.94
CA ASN A 102 14.35 -6.42 14.52
C ASN A 102 15.07 -5.24 13.81
N ASP A 103 14.32 -4.30 13.24
CA ASP A 103 14.83 -3.27 12.34
C ASP A 103 15.42 -2.08 13.12
N GLN A 104 16.69 -1.79 12.86
CA GLN A 104 17.42 -0.68 13.48
C GLN A 104 16.98 0.67 12.88
N PHE A 105 16.94 1.72 13.70
CA PHE A 105 16.90 3.12 13.25
C PHE A 105 18.14 3.44 12.40
N ILE A 106 18.19 4.61 11.73
CA ILE A 106 19.38 4.99 10.97
C ILE A 106 20.63 4.97 11.88
N THR A 107 21.69 4.33 11.40
CA THR A 107 22.95 4.17 12.14
C THR A 107 24.09 4.96 11.47
N LEU A 108 25.22 5.11 12.15
CA LEU A 108 26.43 5.69 11.54
C LEU A 108 26.86 4.93 10.26
N LYS A 109 26.71 3.58 10.24
CA LYS A 109 26.99 2.78 9.03
C LYS A 109 26.09 3.20 7.86
N ASP A 110 24.80 3.41 8.13
CA ASP A 110 23.84 3.84 7.11
C ASP A 110 24.13 5.26 6.61
N ILE A 111 24.59 6.15 7.49
CA ILE A 111 24.98 7.52 7.13
C ILE A 111 26.23 7.51 6.24
N SER A 112 27.26 6.73 6.60
CA SER A 112 28.45 6.59 5.76
C SER A 112 28.09 5.96 4.40
N TYR A 113 27.17 4.98 4.38
CA TYR A 113 26.64 4.42 3.13
C TYR A 113 25.88 5.47 2.30
N LEU A 114 25.01 6.28 2.91
CA LEU A 114 24.29 7.37 2.25
C LEU A 114 25.22 8.41 1.66
N ARG A 115 26.28 8.78 2.38
CA ARG A 115 27.31 9.70 1.89
C ARG A 115 28.02 9.14 0.67
N ALA A 116 28.43 7.86 0.72
CA ALA A 116 29.02 7.20 -0.44
C ALA A 116 28.03 7.13 -1.62
N LEU A 117 26.78 6.76 -1.36
CA LEU A 117 25.73 6.69 -2.38
C LEU A 117 25.49 8.07 -3.03
N ILE A 118 25.37 9.14 -2.27
CA ILE A 118 25.11 10.50 -2.78
C ILE A 118 26.32 11.10 -3.48
N SER A 119 27.54 10.71 -3.11
CA SER A 119 28.77 11.13 -3.79
C SER A 119 28.93 10.54 -5.20
N GLN A 120 28.14 9.51 -5.53
CA GLN A 120 28.07 8.89 -6.85
C GLN A 120 26.64 8.96 -7.39
N SER A 121 26.41 8.56 -8.65
CA SER A 121 25.05 8.42 -9.15
C SER A 121 24.45 7.09 -8.67
N PHE A 122 23.14 7.05 -8.45
CA PHE A 122 22.44 5.78 -8.26
C PHE A 122 22.62 4.83 -9.45
N LYS A 123 23.04 5.35 -10.61
CA LYS A 123 23.36 4.61 -11.82
C LYS A 123 24.68 3.82 -11.73
N ASP A 124 25.55 4.17 -10.80
CA ASP A 124 26.83 3.50 -10.61
C ASP A 124 26.67 2.19 -9.85
N SER A 125 27.77 1.44 -9.66
CA SER A 125 27.77 0.21 -8.87
C SER A 125 27.46 0.51 -7.40
N GLN A 126 26.81 -0.44 -6.70
CA GLN A 126 26.49 -0.29 -5.28
C GLN A 126 27.75 0.08 -4.48
N PRO A 127 27.68 1.05 -3.54
CA PRO A 127 28.76 1.29 -2.60
C PRO A 127 29.17 -0.01 -1.88
N SER A 128 30.47 -0.23 -1.73
CA SER A 128 31.02 -1.41 -1.05
C SER A 128 30.87 -1.37 0.48
N LEU A 129 30.32 -0.28 1.01
CA LEU A 129 30.07 -0.10 2.44
C LEU A 129 28.90 -0.95 2.92
N GLU A 130 29.00 -1.44 4.15
CA GLU A 130 27.88 -2.10 4.82
C GLU A 130 26.81 -1.08 5.23
N LYS A 131 25.56 -1.55 5.26
CA LYS A 131 24.41 -0.81 5.78
C LYS A 131 23.45 -1.75 6.50
N ASN A 132 22.70 -1.21 7.45
CA ASN A 132 21.66 -1.93 8.19
C ASN A 132 20.29 -1.73 7.56
N LEU A 133 20.02 -0.52 7.04
CA LEU A 133 18.75 -0.18 6.42
C LEU A 133 18.54 -0.90 5.08
N THR A 134 17.30 -1.28 4.79
CA THR A 134 16.91 -1.78 3.46
C THR A 134 16.94 -0.64 2.43
N HIS A 135 17.01 -0.97 1.15
CA HIS A 135 17.08 0.06 0.09
C HIS A 135 15.86 1.00 0.01
N PRO A 136 14.62 0.56 0.23
CA PRO A 136 13.47 1.46 0.41
C PRO A 136 13.72 2.52 1.49
N LYS A 137 14.24 2.09 2.65
CA LYS A 137 14.54 2.98 3.77
C LYS A 137 15.69 3.94 3.47
N ILE A 138 16.74 3.45 2.79
CA ILE A 138 17.83 4.30 2.28
C ILE A 138 17.28 5.36 1.31
N SER A 139 16.32 5.00 0.45
CA SER A 139 15.74 5.94 -0.52
C SER A 139 14.99 7.10 0.13
N VAL A 140 14.34 6.87 1.28
CA VAL A 140 13.67 7.90 2.08
C VAL A 140 14.68 8.94 2.58
N TRP A 141 15.79 8.49 3.16
CA TRP A 141 16.84 9.41 3.61
C TRP A 141 17.55 10.09 2.44
N ALA A 142 17.88 9.33 1.39
CA ALA A 142 18.55 9.84 0.21
C ALA A 142 17.71 10.91 -0.52
N SER A 143 16.39 10.75 -0.59
CA SER A 143 15.50 11.75 -1.21
C SER A 143 15.40 13.02 -0.38
N CYS A 144 15.53 12.95 0.94
CA CYS A 144 15.57 14.16 1.76
C CYS A 144 16.92 14.89 1.64
N LEU A 145 18.03 14.16 1.52
CA LEU A 145 19.39 14.71 1.47
C LEU A 145 19.82 15.16 0.07
N ASN A 146 19.33 14.51 -0.99
CA ASN A 146 19.55 14.89 -2.38
C ASN A 146 18.28 14.65 -3.23
N PRO A 147 17.22 15.47 -3.04
CA PRO A 147 15.91 15.29 -3.69
C PRO A 147 15.91 15.50 -5.21
N SER A 148 17.02 15.99 -5.78
CA SER A 148 17.12 16.16 -7.23
C SER A 148 17.41 14.84 -7.93
N GLU A 149 18.15 13.96 -7.26
CA GLU A 149 18.67 12.69 -7.79
C GLU A 149 17.92 11.47 -7.23
N TYR A 150 17.39 11.55 -6.01
CA TYR A 150 16.80 10.42 -5.30
C TYR A 150 15.32 10.62 -4.96
N PHE A 151 14.56 9.54 -5.04
CA PHE A 151 13.13 9.45 -4.75
C PHE A 151 12.86 8.36 -3.72
N PRO A 152 11.93 8.56 -2.77
CA PRO A 152 11.50 7.51 -1.88
C PRO A 152 10.66 6.48 -2.65
N TYR A 153 10.78 5.19 -2.33
CA TYR A 153 9.92 4.15 -2.90
C TYR A 153 9.60 3.05 -1.89
N ALA A 154 8.48 2.35 -2.08
CA ALA A 154 8.15 1.11 -1.38
C ALA A 154 8.35 -0.11 -2.29
N SER A 155 8.63 -1.27 -1.69
CA SER A 155 8.76 -2.52 -2.45
C SER A 155 7.47 -2.91 -3.19
N SER A 156 6.30 -2.55 -2.65
CA SER A 156 4.99 -2.72 -3.29
C SER A 156 4.84 -1.89 -4.56
N ASP A 157 5.46 -0.70 -4.62
CA ASP A 157 5.38 0.18 -5.79
C ASP A 157 5.99 -0.50 -7.02
N LEU A 158 7.08 -1.24 -6.85
CA LEU A 158 7.70 -2.02 -7.91
C LEU A 158 6.87 -3.23 -8.34
N GLN A 159 6.12 -3.83 -7.41
CA GLN A 159 5.45 -5.11 -7.68
C GLN A 159 4.09 -4.98 -8.37
N ALA A 160 3.31 -3.97 -7.99
CA ALA A 160 1.91 -3.86 -8.40
C ALA A 160 1.56 -2.51 -9.05
N GLY A 161 2.13 -1.40 -8.55
CA GLY A 161 1.74 -0.07 -9.01
C GLY A 161 2.44 0.37 -10.29
N LEU A 162 3.76 0.33 -10.31
CA LEU A 162 4.56 0.82 -11.43
C LEU A 162 4.42 -0.05 -12.68
N SER A 163 4.16 -1.35 -12.52
CA SER A 163 3.87 -2.25 -13.65
C SER A 163 2.60 -1.90 -14.40
N TYR A 164 1.64 -1.22 -13.77
CA TYR A 164 0.37 -0.88 -14.39
C TYR A 164 0.50 0.27 -15.41
N ILE A 165 1.26 1.31 -15.07
CA ILE A 165 1.44 2.50 -15.92
C ILE A 165 2.65 2.42 -16.85
N THR A 166 3.35 1.29 -16.85
CA THR A 166 4.49 1.01 -17.71
C THR A 166 4.18 -0.23 -18.52
N SER A 167 4.85 -0.42 -19.66
CA SER A 167 4.73 -1.68 -20.42
C SER A 167 5.50 -2.84 -19.78
N LEU A 168 5.61 -2.88 -18.44
CA LEU A 168 6.34 -3.88 -17.67
C LEU A 168 5.52 -5.17 -17.54
N GLU A 169 5.48 -5.97 -18.61
CA GLU A 169 5.09 -7.38 -18.50
C GLU A 169 6.33 -8.26 -18.27
N GLY A 170 6.64 -8.72 -17.06
CA GLY A 170 7.72 -9.72 -16.86
C GLY A 170 8.56 -9.61 -15.58
N ASP A 171 9.78 -10.18 -15.64
CA ASP A 171 10.66 -10.49 -14.50
C ASP A 171 11.61 -9.33 -14.13
N TYR A 172 11.19 -8.43 -13.23
CA TYR A 172 12.00 -7.31 -12.73
C TYR A 172 12.68 -7.58 -11.38
N PRO A 173 13.79 -6.89 -11.06
CA PRO A 173 14.46 -7.06 -9.79
C PRO A 173 13.56 -6.62 -8.63
N LYS A 174 13.16 -7.58 -7.79
CA LYS A 174 12.28 -7.35 -6.64
C LYS A 174 13.02 -6.92 -5.37
N THR A 175 14.32 -7.23 -5.29
CA THR A 175 15.14 -7.03 -4.08
C THR A 175 16.55 -6.53 -4.41
N GLY A 176 17.23 -6.01 -3.39
CA GLY A 176 18.63 -5.58 -3.50
C GLY A 176 18.83 -4.28 -4.26
N PHE A 177 20.08 -3.97 -4.61
CA PHE A 177 20.43 -2.69 -5.22
C PHE A 177 19.91 -2.54 -6.66
N LYS A 178 19.80 -3.63 -7.43
CA LYS A 178 19.15 -3.58 -8.75
C LYS A 178 17.69 -3.13 -8.68
N ALA A 179 16.95 -3.57 -7.66
CA ALA A 179 15.57 -3.12 -7.42
C ALA A 179 15.52 -1.63 -7.06
N PHE A 180 16.47 -1.17 -6.24
CA PHE A 180 16.64 0.26 -5.94
C PHE A 180 16.89 1.08 -7.21
N GLN A 181 17.86 0.67 -8.04
CA GLN A 181 18.18 1.36 -9.30
C GLN A 181 16.96 1.39 -10.22
N HIS A 182 16.27 0.27 -10.37
CA HIS A 182 15.05 0.17 -11.18
C HIS A 182 13.97 1.15 -10.68
N ALA A 183 13.71 1.22 -9.37
CA ALA A 183 12.76 2.18 -8.80
C ALA A 183 13.14 3.64 -9.08
N GLN A 184 14.41 4.00 -8.85
CA GLN A 184 14.89 5.37 -9.09
C GLN A 184 14.70 5.78 -10.55
N LEU A 185 15.04 4.90 -11.50
CA LEU A 185 14.87 5.18 -12.93
C LEU A 185 13.40 5.43 -13.31
N LEU A 186 12.48 4.61 -12.79
CA LEU A 186 11.05 4.77 -13.05
C LEU A 186 10.52 6.09 -12.48
N MET A 187 10.93 6.44 -11.25
CA MET A 187 10.52 7.69 -10.60
C MET A 187 11.06 8.94 -11.31
N HIS A 188 12.30 8.89 -11.81
CA HIS A 188 12.83 9.94 -12.69
C HIS A 188 11.98 10.09 -13.96
N GLY A 189 11.55 8.97 -14.56
CA GLY A 189 10.65 9.00 -15.70
C GLY A 189 9.30 9.65 -15.37
N LEU A 190 8.70 9.30 -14.23
CA LEU A 190 7.39 9.82 -13.81
C LEU A 190 7.42 11.30 -13.44
N LYS A 191 8.49 11.74 -12.79
CA LYS A 191 8.71 13.14 -12.47
C LYS A 191 8.57 14.03 -13.70
N ASP A 192 9.15 13.63 -14.84
CA ASP A 192 9.10 14.40 -16.09
C ASP A 192 7.65 14.63 -16.55
N TYR A 193 6.69 13.76 -16.19
CA TYR A 193 5.26 13.91 -16.53
C TYR A 193 4.43 14.65 -15.48
N LEU A 194 4.81 14.59 -14.20
CA LEU A 194 4.10 15.27 -13.11
C LEU A 194 4.55 16.73 -12.93
N LEU A 195 5.83 17.02 -13.18
CA LEU A 195 6.44 18.31 -12.90
C LEU A 195 5.77 19.44 -13.70
N GLY A 196 5.37 20.50 -12.99
CA GLY A 196 4.85 21.73 -13.61
C GLY A 196 3.37 21.67 -14.02
N ARG A 197 2.63 20.59 -13.70
CA ARG A 197 1.18 20.57 -13.87
C ARG A 197 0.50 21.49 -12.87
N GLU A 198 -0.28 22.44 -13.36
CA GLU A 198 -0.95 23.48 -12.56
C GLU A 198 -1.83 22.88 -11.46
N GLU A 199 -2.59 21.82 -11.75
CA GLU A 199 -3.46 21.18 -10.76
C GLU A 199 -2.69 20.54 -9.60
N ILE A 200 -1.50 19.96 -9.86
CA ILE A 200 -0.65 19.42 -8.79
C ILE A 200 -0.12 20.55 -7.93
N VAL A 201 0.37 21.62 -8.56
CA VAL A 201 0.90 22.80 -7.87
C VAL A 201 -0.17 23.38 -6.96
N GLU A 202 -1.35 23.69 -7.50
CA GLU A 202 -2.47 24.21 -6.72
C GLU A 202 -2.87 23.27 -5.57
N LEU A 203 -2.99 21.97 -5.84
CA LEU A 203 -3.39 20.97 -4.87
C LEU A 203 -2.41 20.91 -3.67
N TYR A 204 -1.12 20.78 -3.94
CA TYR A 204 -0.11 20.61 -2.88
C TYR A 204 0.28 21.92 -2.20
N GLU A 205 0.34 23.05 -2.91
CA GLU A 205 0.64 24.34 -2.27
C GLU A 205 -0.46 24.75 -1.31
N ASN A 206 -1.74 24.51 -1.68
CA ASN A 206 -2.86 24.70 -0.76
C ASN A 206 -2.77 23.75 0.44
N HIS A 207 -2.49 22.46 0.19
CA HIS A 207 -2.46 21.44 1.22
C HIS A 207 -1.28 21.62 2.23
N LEU A 208 -0.10 21.96 1.73
CA LEU A 208 1.12 22.16 2.50
C LEU A 208 1.27 23.61 3.00
N SER A 209 0.48 24.55 2.48
CA SER A 209 0.50 25.97 2.80
C SER A 209 1.88 26.62 2.59
N ARG A 210 2.58 26.22 1.52
CA ARG A 210 3.90 26.72 1.11
C ARG A 210 4.19 26.38 -0.34
N GLU A 211 5.10 27.13 -0.98
CA GLU A 211 5.61 26.83 -2.32
C GLU A 211 6.31 25.46 -2.37
N LEU A 212 6.16 24.74 -3.48
CA LEU A 212 6.76 23.42 -3.65
C LEU A 212 8.27 23.50 -3.87
N THR A 213 9.01 22.78 -3.05
CA THR A 213 10.47 22.63 -3.17
C THR A 213 10.84 21.33 -3.88
N LYS A 214 12.15 21.14 -4.13
CA LYS A 214 12.65 19.91 -4.77
C LYS A 214 12.30 18.65 -3.97
N VAL A 215 12.34 18.72 -2.63
CA VAL A 215 11.97 17.58 -1.79
C VAL A 215 10.49 17.28 -1.91
N ASP A 216 9.62 18.30 -1.97
CA ASP A 216 8.18 18.09 -2.17
C ASP A 216 7.91 17.36 -3.48
N TRP A 217 8.55 17.77 -4.58
CA TRP A 217 8.43 17.07 -5.86
C TRP A 217 8.90 15.61 -5.81
N SER A 218 9.97 15.30 -5.08
CA SER A 218 10.42 13.90 -4.94
C SER A 218 9.38 13.04 -4.20
N TRP A 219 8.68 13.61 -3.22
CA TRP A 219 7.64 12.93 -2.46
C TRP A 219 6.27 12.94 -3.14
N ILE A 220 5.95 13.92 -3.98
CA ILE A 220 4.76 13.92 -4.85
C ILE A 220 4.83 12.76 -5.86
N VAL A 221 6.02 12.52 -6.44
CA VAL A 221 6.23 11.36 -7.33
C VAL A 221 5.97 10.06 -6.57
N GLN A 222 6.48 9.94 -5.34
CA GLN A 222 6.21 8.77 -4.51
C GLN A 222 4.72 8.64 -4.16
N ASP A 223 4.05 9.73 -3.80
CA ASP A 223 2.63 9.73 -3.46
C ASP A 223 1.75 9.26 -4.62
N PHE A 224 2.07 9.70 -5.84
CA PHE A 224 1.42 9.22 -7.05
C PHE A 224 1.66 7.71 -7.27
N THR A 225 2.89 7.23 -7.09
CA THR A 225 3.18 5.80 -7.22
C THR A 225 2.48 4.96 -6.15
N PHE A 226 2.35 5.51 -4.94
CA PHE A 226 1.65 4.89 -3.83
C PHE A 226 0.13 4.82 -4.08
N PHE A 227 -0.45 5.87 -4.66
CA PHE A 227 -1.84 5.84 -5.12
C PHE A 227 -2.06 4.72 -6.14
N ILE A 228 -1.17 4.56 -7.11
CA ILE A 228 -1.30 3.49 -8.11
C ILE A 228 -1.13 2.12 -7.45
N SER A 229 -0.14 1.94 -6.57
CA SER A 229 0.11 0.65 -5.92
C SER A 229 -0.94 0.27 -4.87
N LYS A 230 -1.61 1.24 -4.26
CA LYS A 230 -2.61 1.00 -3.21
C LYS A 230 -4.03 1.00 -3.76
N ILE A 231 -4.41 1.99 -4.55
CA ILE A 231 -5.80 2.16 -5.03
C ILE A 231 -5.99 1.41 -6.34
N ILE A 232 -5.14 1.67 -7.33
CA ILE A 232 -5.30 1.07 -8.66
C ILE A 232 -4.99 -0.42 -8.62
N ALA A 233 -3.94 -0.83 -7.90
CA ALA A 233 -3.66 -2.25 -7.73
C ALA A 233 -4.82 -2.98 -7.03
N MET A 234 -5.49 -2.37 -6.05
CA MET A 234 -6.71 -2.91 -5.43
C MET A 234 -7.87 -3.01 -6.44
N GLU A 235 -8.05 -2.01 -7.29
CA GLU A 235 -9.01 -2.04 -8.40
C GLU A 235 -8.69 -3.17 -9.39
N THR A 236 -7.41 -3.44 -9.68
CA THR A 236 -6.99 -4.45 -10.67
C THR A 236 -6.79 -5.87 -10.10
N THR A 237 -6.61 -6.01 -8.78
CA THR A 237 -6.59 -7.30 -8.07
C THR A 237 -8.00 -7.79 -7.75
N GLN A 238 -9.03 -7.00 -8.06
CA GLN A 238 -10.28 -7.57 -8.55
C GLN A 238 -9.99 -8.27 -9.89
N GLU A 239 -9.38 -9.46 -9.83
CA GLU A 239 -9.71 -10.45 -10.84
C GLU A 239 -11.22 -10.65 -10.70
N ASP A 240 -11.97 -10.09 -11.65
CA ASP A 240 -13.42 -10.25 -11.75
C ASP A 240 -13.73 -11.73 -11.52
N TYR A 241 -14.45 -12.03 -10.43
CA TYR A 241 -14.90 -13.38 -10.16
C TYR A 241 -16.28 -13.56 -10.77
N THR A 242 -16.30 -14.03 -12.00
CA THR A 242 -17.53 -14.12 -12.78
C THR A 242 -18.36 -15.33 -12.36
N ILE A 243 -19.63 -15.37 -12.81
CA ILE A 243 -20.47 -16.57 -12.68
C ILE A 243 -19.82 -17.75 -13.41
N ASP A 244 -19.06 -17.51 -14.47
CA ASP A 244 -18.37 -18.55 -15.24
C ASP A 244 -17.22 -19.15 -14.42
N ASP A 245 -16.45 -18.32 -13.72
CA ASP A 245 -15.44 -18.78 -12.76
C ASP A 245 -16.08 -19.56 -11.61
N ALA A 246 -17.17 -19.03 -11.07
CA ALA A 246 -17.90 -19.63 -9.96
C ALA A 246 -18.43 -21.02 -10.32
N THR A 247 -18.97 -21.20 -11.52
CA THR A 247 -19.65 -22.43 -11.92
C THR A 247 -18.77 -23.45 -12.63
N SER A 248 -17.52 -23.10 -12.97
CA SER A 248 -16.57 -23.96 -13.69
C SER A 248 -16.39 -25.37 -13.12
N ASP A 249 -16.52 -25.52 -11.80
CA ASP A 249 -16.33 -26.76 -11.05
C ASP A 249 -17.46 -27.05 -10.06
N LEU A 250 -18.60 -26.37 -10.21
CA LEU A 250 -19.81 -26.66 -9.44
C LEU A 250 -20.70 -27.64 -10.20
N PHE A 251 -21.31 -28.57 -9.45
CA PHE A 251 -22.42 -29.39 -9.94
C PHE A 251 -23.74 -28.60 -9.90
N LEU A 252 -23.73 -27.35 -10.39
CA LEU A 252 -24.86 -26.43 -10.48
C LEU A 252 -24.85 -25.77 -11.85
N SER A 253 -26.03 -25.52 -12.42
CA SER A 253 -26.13 -24.72 -13.64
C SER A 253 -25.84 -23.23 -13.37
N LYS A 254 -25.45 -22.50 -14.42
CA LYS A 254 -25.27 -21.04 -14.36
C LYS A 254 -26.56 -20.30 -13.99
N GLU A 255 -27.71 -20.84 -14.39
CA GLU A 255 -29.02 -20.28 -14.08
C GLU A 255 -29.33 -20.43 -12.59
N GLU A 256 -29.19 -21.64 -12.04
CA GLU A 256 -29.39 -21.88 -10.60
C GLU A 256 -28.42 -21.06 -9.73
N PHE A 257 -27.15 -20.93 -10.15
CA PHE A 257 -26.19 -20.11 -9.42
C PHE A 257 -26.55 -18.62 -9.46
N ARG A 258 -27.04 -18.14 -10.62
CA ARG A 258 -27.51 -16.76 -10.77
C ARG A 258 -28.72 -16.49 -9.88
N ASP A 259 -29.65 -17.44 -9.77
CA ASP A 259 -30.81 -17.30 -8.88
C ASP A 259 -30.38 -17.11 -7.41
N TYR A 260 -29.37 -17.87 -6.95
CA TYR A 260 -28.81 -17.67 -5.60
C TYR A 260 -28.13 -16.31 -5.43
N LEU A 261 -27.40 -15.84 -6.44
CA LEU A 261 -26.71 -14.55 -6.41
C LEU A 261 -27.71 -13.38 -6.41
N ASP A 262 -28.78 -13.49 -7.20
CA ASP A 262 -29.84 -12.49 -7.29
C ASP A 262 -30.64 -12.44 -5.98
N LEU A 263 -30.97 -13.59 -5.40
CA LEU A 263 -31.61 -13.68 -4.10
C LEU A 263 -30.74 -13.09 -2.98
N LEU A 264 -29.43 -13.35 -2.98
CA LEU A 264 -28.50 -12.74 -2.04
C LEU A 264 -28.40 -11.23 -2.23
N ASN A 265 -28.42 -10.76 -3.48
CA ASN A 265 -28.41 -9.32 -3.77
C ASN A 265 -29.69 -8.62 -3.29
N SER A 266 -30.86 -9.23 -3.43
CA SER A 266 -32.14 -8.64 -3.01
C SER A 266 -32.36 -8.72 -1.50
N GLU A 267 -32.22 -9.91 -0.90
CA GLU A 267 -32.60 -10.17 0.49
C GLU A 267 -31.47 -9.90 1.49
N LYS A 268 -30.23 -9.78 1.02
CA LYS A 268 -28.98 -9.64 1.80
C LYS A 268 -28.63 -10.82 2.70
N ASN A 269 -29.59 -11.67 3.03
CA ASN A 269 -29.44 -12.85 3.88
C ASN A 269 -30.09 -14.06 3.21
N ILE A 270 -29.33 -15.13 3.04
CA ILE A 270 -29.83 -16.40 2.50
C ILE A 270 -29.35 -17.56 3.37
N ILE A 271 -30.14 -18.65 3.39
CA ILE A 271 -29.76 -19.90 4.05
C ILE A 271 -29.71 -21.00 2.99
N LEU A 272 -28.51 -21.55 2.76
CA LEU A 272 -28.34 -22.71 1.90
C LEU A 272 -28.69 -23.99 2.68
N GLN A 273 -29.78 -24.66 2.29
CA GLN A 273 -30.24 -25.89 2.94
C GLN A 273 -29.97 -27.11 2.07
N GLY A 274 -29.57 -28.23 2.68
CA GLY A 274 -29.34 -29.48 1.98
C GLY A 274 -28.58 -30.51 2.81
N PRO A 275 -28.50 -31.77 2.36
CA PRO A 275 -27.79 -32.84 3.07
C PRO A 275 -26.31 -32.50 3.38
N PRO A 276 -25.68 -33.13 4.38
CA PRO A 276 -24.24 -33.04 4.57
C PRO A 276 -23.48 -33.49 3.31
N GLY A 277 -22.39 -32.80 2.96
CA GLY A 277 -21.54 -33.18 1.82
C GLY A 277 -21.97 -32.68 0.44
N VAL A 278 -23.08 -31.95 0.31
CA VAL A 278 -23.54 -31.39 -1.00
C VAL A 278 -22.85 -30.08 -1.42
N GLY A 279 -21.74 -29.71 -0.77
CA GLY A 279 -20.95 -28.54 -1.16
C GLY A 279 -21.51 -27.18 -0.75
N LYS A 280 -22.42 -27.10 0.23
CA LYS A 280 -23.01 -25.82 0.70
C LYS A 280 -21.97 -24.75 1.04
N THR A 281 -20.96 -25.13 1.84
CA THR A 281 -19.85 -24.24 2.21
C THR A 281 -19.05 -23.79 0.98
N TYR A 282 -18.91 -24.67 -0.01
CA TYR A 282 -18.21 -24.38 -1.26
C TYR A 282 -18.98 -23.37 -2.11
N ILE A 283 -20.29 -23.57 -2.25
CA ILE A 283 -21.20 -22.66 -2.96
C ILE A 283 -21.23 -21.28 -2.26
N ALA A 284 -21.31 -21.25 -0.93
CA ALA A 284 -21.34 -20.00 -0.16
C ALA A 284 -20.10 -19.12 -0.40
N LYS A 285 -18.89 -19.73 -0.44
CA LYS A 285 -17.65 -19.01 -0.76
C LYS A 285 -17.69 -18.41 -2.16
N LYS A 286 -18.13 -19.21 -3.14
CA LYS A 286 -18.23 -18.76 -4.54
C LYS A 286 -19.27 -17.66 -4.72
N LEU A 287 -20.42 -17.73 -4.04
CA LEU A 287 -21.41 -16.66 -4.00
C LEU A 287 -20.83 -15.38 -3.41
N ALA A 288 -20.07 -15.48 -2.32
CA ALA A 288 -19.40 -14.32 -1.72
C ALA A 288 -18.41 -13.67 -2.70
N HIS A 289 -17.52 -14.45 -3.31
CA HIS A 289 -16.59 -13.95 -4.32
C HIS A 289 -17.29 -13.30 -5.52
N CYS A 290 -18.37 -13.90 -6.01
CA CYS A 290 -19.11 -13.38 -7.16
C CYS A 290 -19.90 -12.11 -6.81
N LEU A 291 -20.49 -12.05 -5.60
CA LEU A 291 -21.18 -10.86 -5.10
C LEU A 291 -20.26 -9.66 -4.95
N LEU A 292 -19.00 -9.91 -4.56
CA LEU A 292 -17.95 -8.92 -4.38
C LEU A 292 -17.16 -8.64 -5.67
N ASN A 293 -17.45 -9.37 -6.73
CA ASN A 293 -16.70 -9.40 -7.98
C ASN A 293 -15.18 -9.48 -7.73
N SER A 294 -14.76 -10.40 -6.87
CA SER A 294 -13.37 -10.47 -6.40
C SER A 294 -13.00 -11.83 -5.87
N ARG A 295 -11.81 -12.30 -6.26
CA ARG A 295 -11.17 -13.50 -5.70
C ARG A 295 -10.51 -13.28 -4.33
N GLY A 296 -10.39 -12.03 -3.89
CA GLY A 296 -9.81 -11.68 -2.59
C GLY A 296 -10.70 -12.04 -1.40
N ASN A 297 -10.10 -12.23 -0.23
CA ASN A 297 -10.80 -12.61 1.01
C ASN A 297 -10.97 -11.44 2.00
N ASP A 298 -10.40 -10.26 1.73
CA ASP A 298 -10.31 -9.16 2.70
C ASP A 298 -11.68 -8.61 3.17
N ARG A 299 -12.72 -8.90 2.39
CA ARG A 299 -14.11 -8.46 2.61
C ARG A 299 -15.05 -9.63 2.94
N ILE A 300 -14.51 -10.82 3.16
CA ILE A 300 -15.25 -12.04 3.51
C ILE A 300 -14.76 -12.53 4.87
N GLU A 301 -15.66 -12.56 5.85
CA GLU A 301 -15.41 -13.26 7.11
C GLU A 301 -16.17 -14.60 7.06
N MET A 302 -15.54 -15.67 7.53
CA MET A 302 -16.18 -16.99 7.61
C MET A 302 -16.06 -17.55 9.02
N ILE A 303 -17.19 -17.96 9.56
CA ILE A 303 -17.29 -18.62 10.87
C ILE A 303 -18.09 -19.90 10.77
N GLN A 304 -17.86 -20.81 11.72
CA GLN A 304 -18.65 -22.01 11.89
C GLN A 304 -19.26 -22.00 13.29
N PHE A 305 -20.57 -22.23 13.37
CA PHE A 305 -21.23 -22.31 14.67
C PHE A 305 -21.04 -23.69 15.31
N HIS A 306 -20.88 -23.65 16.63
CA HIS A 306 -20.79 -24.79 17.51
C HIS A 306 -21.76 -24.58 18.68
N GLN A 307 -22.12 -25.64 19.40
CA GLN A 307 -23.10 -25.56 20.50
C GLN A 307 -22.67 -24.62 21.64
N SER A 308 -21.37 -24.37 21.78
CA SER A 308 -20.81 -23.44 22.78
C SER A 308 -20.55 -22.04 22.24
N TYR A 309 -20.89 -21.76 20.98
CA TYR A 309 -20.72 -20.43 20.38
C TYR A 309 -21.77 -19.48 20.92
N SER A 310 -21.34 -18.36 21.49
CA SER A 310 -22.19 -17.47 22.29
C SER A 310 -22.35 -16.07 21.69
N TYR A 311 -23.28 -15.28 22.22
CA TYR A 311 -23.43 -13.87 21.87
C TYR A 311 -22.12 -13.09 22.12
N GLU A 312 -21.42 -13.43 23.20
CA GLU A 312 -20.17 -12.80 23.62
C GLU A 312 -19.04 -12.98 22.58
N ASP A 313 -19.06 -14.09 21.83
CA ASP A 313 -18.13 -14.36 20.73
C ASP A 313 -18.56 -13.65 19.44
N PHE A 314 -19.86 -13.60 19.18
CA PHE A 314 -20.41 -13.14 17.91
C PHE A 314 -20.49 -11.61 17.81
N ILE A 315 -21.05 -10.98 18.85
CA ILE A 315 -21.37 -9.55 18.89
C ILE A 315 -20.38 -8.80 19.77
N GLN A 316 -20.41 -9.04 21.08
CA GLN A 316 -19.52 -8.39 22.05
C GLN A 316 -19.64 -9.05 23.42
N GLY A 317 -18.54 -9.13 24.17
CA GLY A 317 -18.54 -9.74 25.50
C GLY A 317 -17.37 -9.30 26.36
N PHE A 318 -17.52 -9.46 27.68
CA PHE A 318 -16.43 -9.21 28.61
C PHE A 318 -15.42 -10.36 28.58
N ARG A 319 -14.15 -10.02 28.36
CA ARG A 319 -13.03 -10.95 28.40
C ARG A 319 -12.02 -10.52 29.45
N PRO A 320 -11.36 -11.46 30.15
CA PRO A 320 -10.27 -11.14 31.06
C PRO A 320 -9.18 -10.36 30.33
N ASP A 321 -8.66 -9.30 30.95
CA ASP A 321 -7.62 -8.45 30.36
C ASP A 321 -6.19 -8.95 30.63
N GLY A 322 -6.02 -9.94 31.51
CA GLY A 322 -4.73 -10.48 31.94
C GLY A 322 -4.14 -9.80 33.18
N GLU A 323 -4.73 -8.70 33.64
CA GLU A 323 -4.32 -7.92 34.83
C GLU A 323 -5.28 -8.10 36.02
N GLY A 324 -6.23 -9.03 35.90
CA GLY A 324 -7.25 -9.33 36.91
C GLY A 324 -8.56 -8.57 36.73
N GLY A 325 -8.71 -7.82 35.63
CA GLY A 325 -9.93 -7.14 35.24
C GLY A 325 -10.65 -7.79 34.06
N PHE A 326 -11.69 -7.11 33.58
CA PHE A 326 -12.43 -7.49 32.38
C PHE A 326 -12.52 -6.29 31.44
N LYS A 327 -12.32 -6.54 30.15
CA LYS A 327 -12.53 -5.55 29.09
C LYS A 327 -13.62 -6.02 28.15
N LEU A 328 -14.38 -5.07 27.61
CA LEU A 328 -15.38 -5.36 26.59
C LEU A 328 -14.66 -5.58 25.25
N GLU A 329 -14.75 -6.79 24.71
CA GLU A 329 -14.21 -7.12 23.40
C GLU A 329 -15.32 -7.23 22.36
N LYS A 330 -15.06 -6.70 21.17
CA LYS A 330 -15.95 -6.79 20.01
C LYS A 330 -15.81 -8.14 19.34
N GLY A 331 -16.94 -8.79 19.10
CA GLY A 331 -17.06 -10.03 18.34
C GLY A 331 -16.87 -9.82 16.85
N ILE A 332 -16.85 -10.94 16.12
CA ILE A 332 -16.55 -10.95 14.67
C ILE A 332 -17.57 -10.17 13.84
N PHE A 333 -18.87 -10.29 14.14
CA PHE A 333 -19.91 -9.58 13.40
C PHE A 333 -19.80 -8.08 13.63
N TYR A 334 -19.57 -7.66 14.88
CA TYR A 334 -19.40 -6.25 15.21
C TYR A 334 -18.20 -5.65 14.47
N LYS A 335 -17.04 -6.32 14.50
CA LYS A 335 -15.83 -5.88 13.78
C LYS A 335 -16.08 -5.75 12.29
N LEU A 336 -16.79 -6.69 11.68
CA LEU A 336 -17.14 -6.64 10.26
C LEU A 336 -18.08 -5.46 9.94
N CYS A 337 -19.08 -5.20 10.78
CA CYS A 337 -19.96 -4.05 10.62
C CYS A 337 -19.22 -2.71 10.74
N GLU A 338 -18.22 -2.62 11.63
CA GLU A 338 -17.38 -1.42 11.72
C GLU A 338 -16.53 -1.20 10.46
N LYS A 339 -15.89 -2.26 9.93
CA LYS A 339 -15.17 -2.20 8.66
C LYS A 339 -16.07 -1.72 7.52
N ALA A 340 -17.26 -2.33 7.39
CA ALA A 340 -18.24 -1.97 6.37
C ALA A 340 -18.77 -0.53 6.52
N ARG A 341 -18.85 -0.01 7.76
CA ARG A 341 -19.27 1.37 8.03
C ARG A 341 -18.20 2.39 7.65
N SER A 342 -16.91 2.08 7.86
CA SER A 342 -15.81 2.96 7.48
C SER A 342 -15.53 3.00 5.97
N ASP A 343 -15.99 1.98 5.23
CA ASP A 343 -15.79 1.81 3.79
C ASP A 343 -17.14 1.89 3.05
N SER A 344 -17.76 3.07 3.10
CA SER A 344 -19.10 3.30 2.54
C SER A 344 -19.07 3.25 1.01
N GLY A 345 -19.61 2.19 0.44
CA GLY A 345 -19.62 1.94 -1.01
C GLY A 345 -19.23 0.51 -1.36
N THR A 346 -18.60 -0.19 -0.42
CA THR A 346 -18.10 -1.55 -0.62
C THR A 346 -19.01 -2.57 0.08
N LYS A 347 -19.23 -3.72 -0.56
CA LYS A 347 -19.96 -4.85 0.04
C LYS A 347 -19.02 -5.68 0.92
N TYR A 348 -19.55 -6.21 2.02
CA TYR A 348 -18.88 -7.17 2.90
C TYR A 348 -19.78 -8.39 3.09
N VAL A 349 -19.19 -9.57 3.24
CA VAL A 349 -19.94 -10.83 3.37
C VAL A 349 -19.49 -11.56 4.63
N LEU A 350 -20.46 -12.01 5.42
CA LEU A 350 -20.25 -12.98 6.49
C LEU A 350 -20.83 -14.33 6.07
N ILE A 351 -20.00 -15.37 6.06
CA ILE A 351 -20.41 -16.75 5.84
C ILE A 351 -20.51 -17.44 7.21
N ILE A 352 -21.70 -17.92 7.56
CA ILE A 352 -21.95 -18.68 8.79
C ILE A 352 -22.23 -20.13 8.40
N ASP A 353 -21.26 -21.01 8.65
CA ASP A 353 -21.42 -22.45 8.46
C ASP A 353 -22.08 -23.09 9.70
N GLU A 354 -22.83 -24.17 9.48
CA GLU A 354 -23.58 -24.89 10.54
C GLU A 354 -24.46 -23.97 11.41
N ILE A 355 -25.09 -22.96 10.80
CA ILE A 355 -25.90 -21.93 11.50
C ILE A 355 -26.96 -22.52 12.45
N ASN A 356 -27.49 -23.71 12.13
CA ASN A 356 -28.46 -24.43 12.94
C ASN A 356 -27.90 -25.02 14.24
N ARG A 357 -26.58 -24.95 14.48
CA ARG A 357 -25.93 -25.41 15.73
C ARG A 357 -25.68 -24.28 16.72
N GLY A 358 -25.82 -23.03 16.31
CA GLY A 358 -25.74 -21.89 17.20
C GLY A 358 -27.03 -21.73 18.00
N ASN A 359 -26.90 -21.40 19.27
CA ASN A 359 -28.01 -20.90 20.09
C ASN A 359 -27.63 -19.48 20.50
N LEU A 360 -27.88 -18.53 19.60
CA LEU A 360 -27.55 -17.12 19.78
C LEU A 360 -28.60 -16.38 20.61
#